data_AF-I3T5E8-F1
#
_entry.id   AF-I3T5E8-F1
#
_cell.length_a   1.000
_cell.length_b   1.000
_cell.length_c   1.000
_cell.angle_alpha   90.00
_cell.angle_beta   90.00
_cell.angle_gamma   90.00
#
_symmetry.space_group_name_H-M   'P 1'
#
loop_
_entity.id
_entity.type
_entity.pdbx_description
1 polymer ?
#
loop_
_entity_poly.entity_id
_entity_poly.type
_entity_poly.pdbx_seq_one_letter_code
_entity_poly.pdbx_strand_id
1 'polypeptide(L)'
;MTVMNSFRSVFTSKSKSLTKWCRSPSYSSTSSAAAVVAEEHQDSSTYLKDYADYRRSLYGNITHKALLVDAVGTLVLPSQPMAQIYRTIGEKYGVNYSEEEILYRYRRAYSQPWGKSRLRYVNDGRPFWQYIVSNSTGCSDSQYFEELYNYYMTDKAWHLCDPNTEEVFKALRNSGVKLGCCFKF
;
A
#
# COMPACT_ATOMS: atom_id res chain seq x y z
N MET A 1 2.24 -19.68 -8.55
CA MET A 1 0.91 -19.37 -7.98
C MET A 1 0.98 -18.90 -6.52
N THR A 2 2.12 -18.37 -6.04
CA THR A 2 2.42 -18.34 -4.59
C THR A 2 2.46 -16.93 -4.03
N VAL A 3 2.93 -15.91 -4.76
CA VAL A 3 3.13 -14.57 -4.18
C VAL A 3 1.79 -13.82 -4.02
N MET A 4 0.97 -13.70 -5.06
CA MET A 4 -0.36 -13.04 -4.94
C MET A 4 -1.35 -13.81 -4.05
N ASN A 5 -1.26 -15.15 -4.02
CA ASN A 5 -2.05 -15.98 -3.12
C ASN A 5 -1.54 -15.89 -1.67
N SER A 6 -0.23 -15.73 -1.44
CA SER A 6 0.34 -15.45 -0.12
C SER A 6 -0.06 -14.06 0.35
N PHE A 7 -0.07 -13.02 -0.50
CA PHE A 7 -0.66 -11.71 -0.15
C PHE A 7 -2.12 -11.82 0.26
N ARG A 8 -2.95 -12.49 -0.54
CA ARG A 8 -4.35 -12.74 -0.15
C ARG A 8 -4.44 -13.54 1.14
N SER A 9 -3.62 -14.57 1.35
CA SER A 9 -3.61 -15.37 2.58
C SER A 9 -3.20 -14.54 3.82
N VAL A 10 -2.16 -13.71 3.68
CA VAL A 10 -1.62 -12.81 4.71
C VAL A 10 -2.62 -11.74 5.13
N PHE A 11 -3.59 -11.37 4.28
CA PHE A 11 -4.61 -10.35 4.60
C PHE A 11 -6.05 -10.86 4.65
N THR A 12 -6.33 -12.10 4.22
CA THR A 12 -7.69 -12.66 4.22
C THR A 12 -7.75 -13.97 5.00
N SER A 13 -8.35 -13.90 6.20
CA SER A 13 -9.05 -15.05 6.78
C SER A 13 -10.41 -14.55 7.26
N LYS A 14 -11.48 -15.27 6.88
CA LYS A 14 -12.86 -14.94 7.25
C LYS A 14 -13.00 -15.01 8.77
N SER A 15 -13.07 -13.86 9.42
CA SER A 15 -13.60 -13.76 10.78
C SER A 15 -15.09 -14.06 10.72
N LYS A 16 -15.46 -15.33 10.96
CA LYS A 16 -16.82 -15.67 11.37
C LYS A 16 -16.98 -15.21 12.82
N SER A 17 -18.04 -14.45 13.06
CA SER A 17 -18.46 -13.86 14.34
C SER A 17 -18.03 -12.40 14.51
N LEU A 18 -18.98 -11.51 14.21
CA LEU A 18 -19.18 -10.21 14.85
C LEU A 18 -20.66 -9.84 14.65
N THR A 19 -21.56 -10.61 15.28
CA THR A 19 -22.88 -10.10 15.65
C THR A 19 -22.74 -9.35 16.97
N LYS A 20 -23.38 -8.18 17.05
CA LYS A 20 -23.43 -7.21 18.16
C LYS A 20 -22.23 -6.26 18.27
N TRP A 21 -22.32 -5.15 17.55
CA TRP A 21 -21.89 -3.88 18.13
C TRP A 21 -22.73 -2.70 17.60
N CYS A 22 -23.93 -2.54 18.17
CA CYS A 22 -24.67 -1.27 18.14
C CYS A 22 -25.34 -1.11 19.50
N ARG A 23 -24.69 -0.36 20.39
CA ARG A 23 -25.33 0.27 21.54
C ARG A 23 -24.56 1.56 21.84
N SER A 24 -25.11 2.67 21.38
CA SER A 24 -24.66 4.02 21.72
C SER A 24 -24.92 4.27 23.21
N PRO A 25 -24.00 4.86 23.99
CA PRO A 25 -24.34 5.44 25.28
C PRO A 25 -24.99 6.80 25.07
N SER A 26 -26.18 6.98 25.62
CA SER A 26 -26.82 8.29 25.77
C SER A 26 -25.93 9.21 26.62
N TYR A 27 -25.66 10.40 26.12
CA TYR A 27 -25.02 11.47 26.88
C TYR A 27 -26.08 12.16 27.75
N SER A 28 -25.88 12.17 29.06
CA SER A 28 -26.65 12.99 30.00
C SER A 28 -25.86 14.24 30.33
N SER A 29 -26.45 15.41 30.06
CA SER A 29 -25.90 16.72 30.43
C SER A 29 -26.10 16.98 31.92
N THR A 30 -25.03 17.32 32.62
CA THR A 30 -25.08 18.00 33.92
C THR A 30 -24.02 19.08 33.96
N SER A 31 -24.40 20.23 34.53
CA SER A 31 -23.69 21.51 34.46
C SER A 31 -22.86 21.78 35.72
N SER A 32 -21.94 22.75 35.56
CA SER A 32 -21.42 23.70 36.57
C SER A 32 -20.18 23.27 37.38
N ALA A 33 -19.04 23.92 37.09
CA ALA A 33 -18.33 24.83 38.01
C ALA A 33 -17.02 25.31 37.37
N ALA A 34 -16.82 26.63 37.35
CA ALA A 34 -15.56 27.25 36.93
C ALA A 34 -14.51 27.13 38.03
N ALA A 35 -13.29 26.71 37.68
CA ALA A 35 -12.11 26.87 38.53
C ALA A 35 -10.83 26.83 37.70
N VAL A 36 -10.16 27.98 37.65
CA VAL A 36 -8.71 28.24 37.52
C VAL A 36 -7.88 27.40 36.53
N VAL A 37 -7.41 28.10 35.49
CA VAL A 37 -6.29 27.70 34.64
C VAL A 37 -5.02 27.73 35.49
N ALA A 38 -4.56 26.56 35.93
CA ALA A 38 -3.17 26.36 36.31
C ALA A 38 -2.41 26.07 35.01
N GLU A 39 -1.54 26.97 34.58
CA GLU A 39 -0.52 26.66 33.59
C GLU A 39 0.50 25.73 34.25
N GLU A 40 0.20 24.42 34.25
CA GLU A 40 1.22 23.42 34.47
C GLU A 40 2.12 23.41 33.23
N HIS A 41 3.36 23.84 33.41
CA HIS A 41 4.49 23.41 32.59
C HIS A 41 4.66 21.89 32.78
N GLN A 42 3.72 21.13 32.22
CA GLN A 42 3.73 19.68 32.25
C GLN A 42 4.76 19.26 31.22
N ASP A 43 5.95 18.91 31.73
CA ASP A 43 7.08 18.46 30.95
C ASP A 43 6.59 17.41 29.93
N SER A 44 6.84 17.64 28.64
CA SER A 44 6.33 16.81 27.54
C SER A 44 6.72 15.34 27.73
N SER A 45 7.82 15.10 28.46
CA SER A 45 8.32 13.80 28.85
C SER A 45 7.37 13.02 29.78
N THR A 46 6.73 13.67 30.76
CA THR A 46 5.79 13.06 31.70
C THR A 46 4.47 12.70 31.01
N TYR A 47 3.96 13.59 30.15
CA TYR A 47 2.73 13.33 29.39
C TYR A 47 2.88 12.14 28.43
N LEU A 48 4.02 12.03 27.76
CA LEU A 48 4.31 10.90 26.87
C LEU A 48 4.45 9.58 27.64
N LYS A 49 5.02 9.63 28.86
CA LYS A 49 5.17 8.48 29.74
C LYS A 49 3.82 8.00 30.27
N ASP A 50 2.99 8.91 30.75
CA ASP A 50 1.62 8.62 31.22
C ASP A 50 0.75 8.08 30.08
N TYR A 51 0.89 8.63 28.87
CA TYR A 51 0.19 8.13 27.70
C TYR A 51 0.65 6.71 27.32
N ALA A 52 1.95 6.44 27.36
CA ALA A 52 2.50 5.11 27.08
C ALA A 52 2.04 4.07 28.13
N ASP A 53 2.02 4.45 29.40
CA ASP A 53 1.60 3.60 30.52
C ASP A 53 0.08 3.35 30.50
N TYR A 54 -0.72 4.37 30.18
CA TYR A 54 -2.16 4.24 29.90
C TYR A 54 -2.45 3.30 28.73
N ARG A 55 -1.70 3.40 27.63
CA ARG A 55 -1.85 2.47 26.50
C ARG A 55 -1.47 1.04 26.88
N ARG A 56 -0.42 0.88 27.69
CA ARG A 56 0.05 -0.43 28.17
C ARG A 56 -0.97 -1.07 29.12
N SER A 57 -1.63 -0.28 29.99
CA SER A 57 -2.67 -0.79 30.88
C SER A 57 -3.92 -1.25 30.13
N LEU A 58 -4.27 -0.60 29.01
CA LEU A 58 -5.41 -0.99 28.18
C LEU A 58 -5.13 -2.17 27.25
N TYR A 59 -3.91 -2.30 26.72
CA TYR A 59 -3.60 -3.22 25.61
C TYR A 59 -2.47 -4.22 25.89
N GLY A 60 -1.92 -4.23 27.12
CA GLY A 60 -0.77 -5.05 27.48
C GLY A 60 0.53 -4.56 26.84
N ASN A 61 1.50 -5.46 26.64
CA ASN A 61 2.83 -5.10 26.10
C ASN A 61 2.82 -4.65 24.63
N ILE A 62 1.72 -4.83 23.90
CA ILE A 62 1.62 -4.45 22.50
C ILE A 62 0.89 -3.11 22.40
N THR A 63 1.66 -2.06 22.19
CA THR A 63 1.16 -0.68 22.18
C THR A 63 0.39 -0.31 20.91
N HIS A 64 0.55 -1.07 19.81
CA HIS A 64 -0.04 -0.79 18.50
C HIS A 64 -1.08 -1.84 18.10
N LYS A 65 -2.29 -1.40 17.73
CA LYS A 65 -3.41 -2.29 17.37
C LYS A 65 -3.48 -2.65 15.90
N ALA A 66 -2.80 -1.88 15.05
CA ALA A 66 -2.83 -2.07 13.62
C ALA A 66 -1.49 -1.67 13.00
N LEU A 67 -1.12 -2.36 11.91
CA LEU A 67 0.01 -2.05 11.06
C LEU A 67 -0.51 -1.95 9.63
N LEU A 68 -0.24 -0.80 9.00
CA LEU A 68 -0.50 -0.55 7.60
C LEU A 68 0.83 -0.49 6.87
N VAL A 69 0.97 -1.30 5.83
CA VAL A 69 2.25 -1.45 5.11
C VAL A 69 2.05 -1.08 3.65
N ASP A 70 3.01 -0.35 3.08
CA ASP A 70 3.05 -0.16 1.64
C ASP A 70 3.34 -1.49 0.92
N ALA A 71 2.83 -1.66 -0.29
CA ALA A 71 2.98 -2.92 -1.00
C ALA A 71 4.26 -2.95 -1.84
N VAL A 72 4.29 -2.17 -2.93
CA VAL A 72 5.36 -2.20 -3.92
C VAL A 72 6.54 -1.36 -3.43
N GLY A 73 7.74 -1.93 -3.40
CA GLY A 73 8.93 -1.28 -2.85
C GLY A 73 9.15 -1.53 -1.36
N THR A 74 8.17 -2.12 -0.66
CA THR A 74 8.28 -2.50 0.75
C THR A 74 8.11 -4.00 0.94
N LEU A 75 6.96 -4.56 0.56
CA LEU A 75 6.69 -5.99 0.69
C LEU A 75 7.07 -6.77 -0.57
N VAL A 76 6.80 -6.20 -1.74
CA VAL A 76 7.13 -6.81 -3.03
C VAL A 76 8.00 -5.91 -3.89
N LEU A 77 8.88 -6.55 -4.63
CA LEU A 77 9.73 -5.92 -5.64
C LEU A 77 9.44 -6.54 -7.02
N PRO A 78 9.57 -5.75 -8.11
CA PRO A 78 9.56 -6.32 -9.45
C PRO A 78 10.65 -7.38 -9.59
N SER A 79 10.31 -8.56 -10.10
CA SER A 79 11.27 -9.66 -10.30
C SER A 79 12.27 -9.40 -11.41
N GLN A 80 11.94 -8.49 -12.34
CA GLN A 80 12.79 -8.13 -13.47
C GLN A 80 12.75 -6.61 -13.69
N PRO A 81 13.81 -6.03 -14.26
CA PRO A 81 13.81 -4.63 -14.68
C PRO A 81 12.66 -4.33 -15.65
N MET A 82 11.91 -3.26 -15.38
CA MET A 82 10.73 -2.90 -16.17
C MET A 82 11.04 -2.73 -17.67
N ALA A 83 12.15 -2.06 -18.00
CA ALA A 83 12.52 -1.80 -19.39
C ALA A 83 12.84 -3.08 -20.18
N GLN A 84 13.42 -4.09 -19.52
CA GLN A 84 13.65 -5.41 -20.10
C GLN A 84 12.32 -6.07 -20.48
N ILE A 85 11.35 -6.07 -19.57
CA ILE A 85 10.00 -6.62 -19.82
C ILE A 85 9.31 -5.91 -20.99
N TYR A 86 9.37 -4.58 -21.02
CA TYR A 86 8.75 -3.77 -22.08
C TYR A 86 9.36 -4.10 -23.44
N ARG A 87 10.69 -4.26 -23.50
CA ARG A 87 11.38 -4.67 -24.71
C ARG A 87 10.99 -6.10 -25.11
N THR A 88 11.15 -7.08 -24.23
CA THR A 88 10.93 -8.50 -24.55
C THR A 88 9.49 -8.78 -24.99
N ILE A 89 8.48 -8.23 -24.30
CA ILE A 89 7.08 -8.39 -24.72
C ILE A 89 6.81 -7.57 -26.00
N GLY A 90 7.42 -6.39 -26.11
CA GLY A 90 7.22 -5.46 -27.22
C GLY A 90 7.88 -5.86 -28.54
N GLU A 91 8.90 -6.72 -28.54
CA GLU A 91 9.65 -7.13 -29.74
C GLU A 91 8.72 -7.65 -30.85
N LYS A 92 7.74 -8.49 -30.49
CA LYS A 92 6.76 -9.02 -31.45
C LYS A 92 5.75 -7.99 -31.97
N TYR A 93 5.66 -6.84 -31.31
CA TYR A 93 4.82 -5.69 -31.69
C TYR A 93 5.64 -4.56 -32.34
N GLY A 94 6.91 -4.81 -32.68
CA GLY A 94 7.78 -3.86 -33.36
C GLY A 94 8.47 -2.83 -32.46
N VAL A 95 8.55 -3.07 -31.14
CA VAL A 95 9.34 -2.23 -30.23
C VAL A 95 10.84 -2.47 -30.47
N ASN A 96 11.53 -1.44 -30.98
CA ASN A 96 12.94 -1.52 -31.38
C ASN A 96 13.89 -0.69 -30.51
N TYR A 97 13.41 -0.12 -29.40
CA TYR A 97 14.26 0.68 -28.51
C TYR A 97 15.12 -0.19 -27.59
N SER A 98 16.31 0.30 -27.25
CA SER A 98 17.13 -0.30 -26.20
C SER A 98 16.44 -0.16 -24.84
N GLU A 99 16.81 -1.02 -23.88
CA GLU A 99 16.26 -0.96 -22.52
C GLU A 99 16.56 0.39 -21.85
N GLU A 100 17.74 0.95 -22.10
CA GLU A 100 18.15 2.27 -21.60
C GLU A 100 17.25 3.38 -22.13
N GLU A 101 16.95 3.36 -23.44
CA GLU A 101 16.08 4.34 -24.09
C GLU A 101 14.63 4.21 -23.59
N ILE A 102 14.13 2.98 -23.45
CA ILE A 102 12.81 2.71 -22.87
C ILE A 102 12.74 3.25 -21.44
N LEU A 103 13.76 3.01 -20.61
CA LEU A 103 13.81 3.49 -19.25
C LEU A 103 13.87 5.03 -19.18
N TYR A 104 14.65 5.66 -20.04
CA TYR A 104 14.73 7.12 -20.15
C TYR A 104 13.37 7.71 -20.52
N ARG A 105 12.73 7.19 -21.56
CA ARG A 105 11.41 7.66 -22.00
C ARG A 105 10.32 7.40 -20.97
N TYR A 106 10.36 6.25 -20.30
CA TYR A 106 9.47 5.94 -19.19
C TYR A 106 9.57 6.98 -18.09
N ARG A 107 10.79 7.30 -17.62
CA ARG A 107 11.01 8.31 -16.59
C ARG A 107 10.49 9.68 -17.04
N ARG A 108 10.73 10.05 -18.30
CA ARG A 108 10.23 11.29 -18.89
C ARG A 108 8.70 11.33 -18.91
N ALA A 109 8.04 10.26 -19.35
CA ALA A 109 6.58 10.16 -19.45
C ALA A 109 5.93 10.14 -18.05
N TYR A 110 6.50 9.41 -17.11
CA TYR A 110 6.00 9.30 -15.73
C TYR A 110 6.12 10.62 -14.95
N SER A 111 7.10 11.44 -15.29
CA SER A 111 7.32 12.76 -14.69
C SER A 111 6.40 13.84 -15.25
N GLN A 112 5.68 13.57 -16.35
CA GLN A 112 4.74 14.54 -16.89
C GLN A 112 3.53 14.69 -15.97
N PRO A 113 2.98 15.92 -15.83
CA PRO A 113 1.71 16.10 -15.17
C PRO A 113 0.63 15.31 -15.92
N TRP A 114 -0.13 14.51 -15.19
CA TRP A 114 -1.18 13.69 -15.75
C TRP A 114 -2.55 14.07 -15.17
N GLY A 115 -3.49 14.38 -16.05
CA GLY A 115 -4.81 14.90 -15.68
C GLY A 115 -4.77 16.36 -15.19
N LYS A 116 -5.94 16.88 -14.84
CA LYS A 116 -6.13 18.25 -14.29
C LYS A 116 -6.29 18.27 -12.76
N SER A 117 -6.07 17.13 -12.11
CA SER A 117 -6.36 16.94 -10.68
C SER A 117 -5.09 16.54 -9.93
N ARG A 118 -5.13 16.61 -8.58
CA ARG A 118 -4.03 16.11 -7.74
C ARG A 118 -3.87 14.58 -7.80
N LEU A 119 -4.91 13.86 -8.19
CA LEU A 119 -4.89 12.40 -8.33
C LEU A 119 -4.44 12.02 -9.74
N ARG A 120 -3.57 11.02 -9.87
CA ARG A 120 -3.14 10.50 -11.19
C ARG A 120 -4.27 9.76 -11.90
N TYR A 121 -5.14 9.07 -11.18
CA TYR A 121 -6.30 8.45 -11.78
C TYR A 121 -7.43 8.34 -10.76
N VAL A 122 -8.65 8.39 -11.29
CA VAL A 122 -9.88 8.16 -10.55
C VAL A 122 -10.56 6.98 -11.21
N ASN A 123 -10.92 5.96 -10.43
CA ASN A 123 -11.39 4.66 -10.90
C ASN A 123 -10.27 3.84 -11.56
N ASP A 124 -10.06 4.02 -12.87
CA ASP A 124 -9.21 3.16 -13.67
C ASP A 124 -7.89 3.86 -14.04
N GLY A 125 -6.77 3.24 -13.66
CA GLY A 125 -5.42 3.67 -14.01
C GLY A 125 -4.96 3.20 -15.38
N ARG A 126 -5.72 2.35 -16.08
CA ARG A 126 -5.33 1.80 -17.40
C ARG A 126 -5.03 2.86 -18.45
N PRO A 127 -5.83 3.95 -18.62
CA PRO A 127 -5.51 4.98 -19.60
C PRO A 127 -4.18 5.68 -19.31
N PHE A 128 -3.85 5.87 -18.03
CA PHE A 128 -2.55 6.40 -17.61
C PHE A 128 -1.43 5.44 -17.99
N TRP A 129 -1.55 4.17 -17.62
CA TRP A 129 -0.51 3.19 -17.94
C TRP A 129 -0.35 2.97 -19.44
N GLN A 130 -1.44 2.98 -20.21
CA GLN A 130 -1.39 2.89 -21.67
C GLN A 130 -0.62 4.06 -22.28
N TYR A 131 -0.85 5.28 -21.78
CA TYR A 131 -0.06 6.45 -22.17
C TYR A 131 1.43 6.26 -21.83
N ILE A 132 1.75 5.80 -20.63
CA ILE A 132 3.15 5.57 -20.23
C ILE A 132 3.82 4.52 -21.11
N VAL A 133 3.15 3.40 -21.40
CA VAL A 133 3.65 2.32 -22.26
C VAL A 133 3.87 2.81 -23.68
N SER A 134 2.90 3.52 -24.26
CA SER A 134 3.02 4.08 -25.61
C SER A 134 4.17 5.10 -25.72
N ASN A 135 4.31 6.01 -24.76
CA ASN A 135 5.39 7.01 -24.79
C ASN A 135 6.77 6.43 -24.47
N SER A 136 6.85 5.36 -23.69
CA SER A 136 8.12 4.70 -23.36
C SER A 136 8.63 3.82 -24.48
N THR A 137 7.73 3.12 -25.19
CA THR A 137 8.10 2.12 -26.20
C THR A 137 7.86 2.56 -27.65
N GLY A 138 7.14 3.67 -27.86
CA GLY A 138 6.71 4.13 -29.18
C GLY A 138 5.68 3.21 -29.85
N CYS A 139 5.21 2.16 -29.20
CA CYS A 139 4.18 1.26 -29.70
C CYS A 139 2.82 1.61 -29.08
N SER A 140 1.83 1.89 -29.93
CA SER A 140 0.46 2.22 -29.52
C SER A 140 -0.52 1.06 -29.73
N ASP A 141 -0.01 -0.14 -29.99
CA ASP A 141 -0.82 -1.35 -30.12
C ASP A 141 -1.51 -1.67 -28.79
N SER A 142 -2.83 -1.85 -28.82
CA SER A 142 -3.62 -2.19 -27.64
C SER A 142 -3.32 -3.60 -27.15
N GLN A 143 -3.03 -4.55 -28.04
CA GLN A 143 -2.71 -5.93 -27.67
C GLN A 143 -1.39 -6.00 -26.89
N TYR A 144 -0.41 -5.18 -27.28
CA TYR A 144 0.84 -5.03 -26.55
C TYR A 144 0.60 -4.54 -25.12
N PHE A 145 -0.20 -3.48 -24.97
CA PHE A 145 -0.57 -2.97 -23.65
C PHE A 145 -1.29 -4.03 -22.81
N GLU A 146 -2.28 -4.74 -23.38
CA GLU A 146 -3.03 -5.77 -22.66
C GLU A 146 -2.12 -6.90 -22.16
N GLU A 147 -1.22 -7.39 -23.00
CA GLU A 147 -0.29 -8.46 -22.60
C GLU A 147 0.65 -8.01 -21.49
N LEU A 148 1.20 -6.80 -21.62
CA LEU A 148 2.07 -6.22 -20.61
C LEU A 148 1.32 -5.98 -19.29
N TYR A 149 0.10 -5.47 -19.36
CA TYR A 149 -0.76 -5.27 -18.20
C TYR A 149 -1.07 -6.60 -17.51
N ASN A 150 -1.41 -7.64 -18.28
CA ASN A 150 -1.69 -8.98 -17.77
C ASN A 150 -0.45 -9.63 -17.14
N TYR A 151 0.77 -9.38 -17.65
CA TYR A 151 2.01 -9.85 -17.04
C TYR A 151 2.14 -9.33 -15.59
N TYR A 152 1.94 -8.03 -15.35
CA TYR A 152 2.01 -7.43 -14.01
C TYR A 152 0.84 -7.83 -13.09
N MET A 153 -0.23 -8.40 -13.63
CA MET A 153 -1.31 -9.02 -12.86
C MET A 153 -0.97 -10.46 -12.40
N THR A 154 0.18 -10.99 -12.78
CA THR A 154 0.63 -12.34 -12.37
C THR A 154 1.67 -12.28 -11.26
N ASP A 155 1.82 -13.40 -10.55
CA ASP A 155 2.86 -13.55 -9.53
C ASP A 155 4.27 -13.67 -10.10
N LYS A 156 4.43 -13.85 -11.41
CA LYS A 156 5.74 -13.91 -12.06
C LYS A 156 6.45 -12.54 -12.06
N ALA A 157 5.67 -11.47 -12.09
CA ALA A 157 6.20 -10.11 -12.12
C ALA A 157 6.75 -9.65 -10.76
N TRP A 158 6.44 -10.35 -9.67
CA TRP A 158 6.69 -9.89 -8.31
C TRP A 158 7.34 -10.97 -7.46
N HIS A 159 8.23 -10.57 -6.56
CA HIS A 159 8.75 -11.43 -5.50
C HIS A 159 8.72 -10.69 -4.17
N LEU A 160 8.70 -11.45 -3.07
CA LEU A 160 8.79 -10.88 -1.73
C LEU A 160 10.19 -10.30 -1.51
N CYS A 161 10.24 -9.11 -0.90
CA CYS A 161 11.50 -8.46 -0.52
C CYS A 161 12.24 -9.29 0.54
N ASP A 162 11.52 -9.84 1.52
CA ASP A 162 12.05 -10.71 2.56
C ASP A 162 11.32 -12.07 2.54
N PRO A 163 12.03 -13.21 2.42
CA PRO A 163 11.40 -14.54 2.44
C PRO A 163 10.66 -14.84 3.76
N ASN A 164 11.08 -14.23 4.88
CA ASN A 164 10.49 -14.44 6.20
C ASN A 164 9.27 -13.55 6.46
N THR A 165 8.86 -12.73 5.48
CA THR A 165 7.70 -11.84 5.57
C THR A 165 6.47 -12.58 6.11
N GLU A 166 6.18 -13.77 5.58
CA GLU A 166 4.99 -14.53 6.00
C GLU A 166 4.99 -14.87 7.49
N GLU A 167 6.14 -15.23 8.05
CA GLU A 167 6.30 -15.57 9.47
C GLU A 167 6.09 -14.34 10.36
N VAL A 168 6.68 -13.20 9.97
CA VAL A 168 6.53 -11.93 10.68
C VAL A 168 5.07 -11.50 10.73
N PHE A 169 4.38 -11.53 9.58
CA PHE A 169 2.97 -11.15 9.52
C PHE A 169 2.06 -12.13 10.29
N LYS A 170 2.39 -13.44 10.31
CA LYS A 170 1.70 -14.42 11.18
C LYS A 170 1.91 -14.11 12.66
N ALA A 171 3.14 -13.81 13.07
CA ALA A 171 3.46 -13.47 14.47
C ALA A 171 2.70 -12.21 14.92
N LEU A 172 2.70 -11.16 14.10
CA LEU A 172 1.95 -9.92 14.37
C LEU A 172 0.44 -10.16 14.49
N ARG A 173 -0.11 -11.01 13.63
CA ARG A 173 -1.53 -11.37 13.71
C ARG A 173 -1.84 -12.15 14.98
N ASN A 174 -1.02 -13.14 15.32
CA ASN A 174 -1.18 -13.96 16.54
C ASN A 174 -1.05 -13.11 17.81
N SER A 175 -0.28 -12.03 17.74
CA SER A 175 -0.15 -11.05 18.83
C SER A 175 -1.31 -10.04 18.87
N GLY A 176 -2.34 -10.19 18.03
CA GLY A 176 -3.54 -9.35 18.04
C GLY A 176 -3.47 -8.06 17.21
N VAL A 177 -2.42 -7.88 16.40
CA VAL A 177 -2.28 -6.71 15.52
C VAL A 177 -3.09 -6.90 14.24
N LYS A 178 -3.91 -5.90 13.88
CA LYS A 178 -4.64 -5.86 12.60
C LYS A 178 -3.71 -5.44 11.48
N LEU A 179 -3.72 -6.16 10.37
CA LEU A 179 -2.82 -5.91 9.24
C LEU A 179 -3.61 -5.34 8.06
N GLY A 180 -3.04 -4.38 7.35
CA GLY A 180 -3.58 -3.85 6.10
C GLY A 180 -2.50 -3.38 5.15
N CYS A 181 -2.85 -3.31 3.86
CA CYS A 181 -2.00 -2.67 2.85
C CYS A 181 -2.48 -1.25 2.57
N CYS A 182 -1.53 -0.33 2.42
CA CYS A 182 -1.76 0.99 1.84
C CYS A 182 -1.10 1.05 0.47
N PHE A 183 -1.77 1.68 -0.49
CA PHE A 183 -1.23 1.89 -1.83
C PHE A 183 -1.15 3.38 -2.10
N LYS A 184 -0.13 3.79 -2.85
CA LYS A 184 -0.04 5.16 -3.37
C LYS A 184 -1.00 5.31 -4.55
N PHE A 185 -1.89 6.29 -4.47
CA PHE A 185 -2.77 6.74 -5.56
C PHE A 185 -2.09 7.80 -6.42
#